data_AF-A0A0J1HE85-F1
#
_entry.id   AF-A0A0J1HE85-F1
#
_cell.length_a   1.000
_cell.length_b   1.000
_cell.length_c   1.000
_cell.angle_alpha   90.00
_cell.angle_beta   90.00
_cell.angle_gamma   90.00
#
_symmetry.space_group_name_H-M   'P 1'
#
loop_
_entity.id
_entity.type
_entity.pdbx_description
1 polymer ?
#
loop_
_entity_poly.entity_id
_entity_poly.type
_entity_poly.pdbx_seq_one_letter_code
_entity_poly.pdbx_strand_id
1 'polypeptide(L)'
;MSENICISVSHSRGTSHYLINRFKKRYFALAAASVLVLAGSGSYSVYSLYEESQLSSKQLNVLNKQSRHLMASLSEESEANRALRQELEEKRAELALLTQRIDDVEAVLGVNGEDGEDMSLQARVDSAAVSSAVRATLFRLIPNGSPTPDTRMSSRYGSRVHPVTGKQKFHHGLDFSARIGTPIYAPADGIVEVVRSGNKGYGNFIRLNHSFGFTSSYSHMSKFNVKRGNYVNKGDLLGWTGNSGLSTGPHLHYEIRFLDRTLNPRLFVEWTPDNFESLFEKENKVQWASLLEMINNMVSMQVQLTQTPRYNPTLQTANNLAEQHSDGDQVQVSKL
;
A
#
# COMPACT_ATOMS: atom_id res chain seq x y z
N MET A 1 -97.58 62.93 37.10
CA MET A 1 -97.80 62.10 38.31
C MET A 1 -96.54 61.27 38.54
N SER A 2 -95.78 61.55 39.60
CA SER A 2 -94.52 60.86 39.89
C SER A 2 -94.77 59.71 40.86
N GLU A 3 -94.69 58.48 40.36
CA GLU A 3 -94.73 57.27 41.17
C GLU A 3 -93.45 57.19 42.03
N ASN A 4 -93.58 57.57 43.30
CA ASN A 4 -92.56 57.39 44.31
C ASN A 4 -92.78 56.02 44.97
N ILE A 5 -91.80 55.13 44.88
CA ILE A 5 -91.83 53.84 45.57
C ILE A 5 -91.34 54.09 47.01
N CYS A 6 -92.21 53.85 47.99
CA CYS A 6 -91.88 53.90 49.41
C CYS A 6 -91.53 52.47 49.86
N ILE A 7 -90.26 52.26 50.25
CA ILE A 7 -89.83 50.99 50.84
C ILE A 7 -89.84 51.18 52.35
N SER A 8 -90.77 50.51 53.02
CA SER A 8 -90.85 50.47 54.49
C SER A 8 -90.16 49.21 54.98
N VAL A 9 -89.07 49.38 55.72
CA VAL A 9 -88.38 48.27 56.39
C VAL A 9 -88.74 48.36 57.87
N SER A 10 -89.45 47.34 58.36
CA SER A 10 -89.87 47.24 59.76
C SER A 10 -88.80 46.51 60.56
N HIS A 11 -88.35 47.08 61.67
CA HIS A 11 -87.51 46.39 62.66
C HIS A 11 -88.09 46.55 64.06
N SER A 12 -87.57 45.76 65.01
CA SER A 12 -88.09 45.65 66.39
C SER A 12 -88.05 46.94 67.24
N ARG A 13 -87.53 48.05 66.71
CA ARG A 13 -87.44 49.35 67.40
C ARG A 13 -88.11 50.51 66.63
N GLY A 14 -88.78 50.23 65.51
CA GLY A 14 -89.49 51.23 64.72
C GLY A 14 -89.46 50.95 63.21
N THR A 15 -90.33 51.66 62.49
CA THR A 15 -90.42 51.60 61.02
C THR A 15 -89.72 52.81 60.41
N SER A 16 -88.71 52.57 59.57
CA SER A 16 -88.04 53.63 58.80
C SER A 16 -88.55 53.63 57.37
N HIS A 17 -88.99 54.80 56.90
CA HIS A 17 -89.53 55.00 55.55
C HIS A 17 -88.49 55.69 54.67
N TYR A 18 -88.08 55.04 53.58
CA TYR A 18 -87.15 55.62 52.61
C TYR A 18 -87.88 55.96 51.31
N LEU A 19 -87.93 57.26 51.00
CA LEU A 19 -88.53 57.80 49.79
C LEU A 19 -87.50 57.90 48.67
N ILE A 20 -87.66 57.08 47.62
CA ILE A 20 -86.76 57.09 46.45
C ILE A 20 -87.32 58.04 45.39
N ASN A 21 -86.69 59.21 45.25
CA ASN A 21 -87.05 60.23 44.26
C ASN A 21 -86.50 59.88 42.85
N ARG A 22 -87.12 60.40 41.79
CA ARG A 22 -86.79 60.09 40.37
C ARG A 22 -85.30 60.29 40.02
N PHE A 23 -84.64 61.24 40.68
CA PHE A 23 -83.19 61.50 40.55
C PHE A 23 -82.33 60.41 41.18
N LYS A 24 -82.67 59.90 42.38
CA LYS A 24 -81.93 58.81 43.03
C LYS A 24 -82.07 57.49 42.25
N LYS A 25 -83.23 57.26 41.62
CA LYS A 25 -83.44 56.12 40.70
C LYS A 25 -82.53 56.18 39.46
N ARG A 26 -82.39 57.35 38.83
CA ARG A 26 -81.45 57.55 37.71
C ARG A 26 -80.00 57.37 38.13
N TYR A 27 -79.61 57.85 39.31
CA TYR A 27 -78.25 57.71 39.82
C TYR A 27 -77.91 56.25 40.13
N PHE A 28 -78.80 55.51 40.81
CA PHE A 28 -78.62 54.07 41.04
C PHE A 28 -78.59 53.27 39.74
N ALA A 29 -79.43 53.62 38.75
CA ALA A 29 -79.42 52.96 37.44
C ALA A 29 -78.11 53.25 36.65
N LEU A 30 -77.60 54.49 36.69
CA LEU A 30 -76.31 54.85 36.08
C LEU A 30 -75.13 54.17 36.79
N ALA A 31 -75.16 54.09 38.13
CA ALA A 31 -74.12 53.40 38.91
C ALA A 31 -74.13 51.88 38.63
N ALA A 32 -75.30 51.26 38.55
CA ALA A 32 -75.42 49.86 38.13
C ALA A 32 -74.94 49.65 36.68
N ALA A 33 -75.28 50.55 35.76
CA ALA A 33 -74.80 50.50 34.39
C ALA A 33 -73.26 50.66 34.30
N SER A 34 -72.67 51.58 35.07
CA SER A 34 -71.21 51.73 35.11
C SER A 34 -70.49 50.52 35.69
N VAL A 35 -71.08 49.86 36.71
CA VAL A 35 -70.54 48.61 37.26
C VAL A 35 -70.60 47.48 36.23
N LEU A 36 -71.69 47.37 35.46
CA LEU A 36 -71.81 46.38 34.39
C LEU A 36 -70.82 46.63 33.25
N VAL A 37 -70.59 47.89 32.86
CA VAL A 37 -69.59 48.25 31.86
C VAL A 37 -68.17 47.93 32.34
N LEU A 38 -67.84 48.24 33.60
CA LEU A 38 -66.54 47.90 34.20
C LEU A 38 -66.32 46.39 34.31
N ALA A 39 -67.35 45.63 34.69
CA ALA A 39 -67.30 44.18 34.74
C ALA A 39 -67.14 43.57 33.34
N GLY A 40 -67.82 44.13 32.33
CA GLY A 40 -67.70 43.73 30.93
C GLY A 40 -66.32 44.04 30.34
N SER A 41 -65.79 45.24 30.58
CA SER A 41 -64.44 45.61 30.14
C SER A 41 -63.37 44.77 30.83
N GLY A 42 -63.51 44.52 32.14
CA GLY A 42 -62.62 43.64 32.89
C GLY A 42 -62.65 42.20 32.36
N SER A 43 -63.83 41.66 32.08
CA SER A 43 -64.00 40.32 31.52
C SER A 43 -63.38 40.21 30.12
N TYR A 44 -63.55 41.23 29.27
CA TYR A 44 -62.94 41.28 27.95
C TYR A 44 -61.41 41.36 28.01
N SER A 45 -60.85 42.19 28.88
CA SER A 45 -59.39 42.30 29.07
C SER A 45 -58.78 40.98 29.56
N VAL A 46 -59.44 40.27 30.49
CA VAL A 46 -58.99 38.94 30.95
C VAL A 46 -59.04 37.92 29.81
N TYR A 47 -60.09 37.96 28.98
CA TYR A 47 -60.20 37.06 27.82
C TYR A 47 -59.10 37.32 26.77
N SER A 48 -58.82 38.58 26.42
CA SER A 48 -57.78 38.89 25.42
C SER A 48 -56.39 38.49 25.93
N LEU A 49 -56.10 38.72 27.21
CA LEU A 49 -54.85 38.27 27.85
C LEU A 49 -54.74 36.75 27.88
N TYR A 50 -55.85 36.04 28.09
CA TYR A 50 -55.89 34.58 28.05
C TYR A 50 -55.58 34.04 26.64
N GLU A 51 -56.15 34.64 25.60
CA GLU A 51 -55.90 34.24 24.21
C GLU A 51 -54.44 34.50 23.78
N GLU A 52 -53.89 35.67 24.14
CA GLU A 52 -52.49 36.02 23.89
C GLU A 52 -51.51 35.10 24.63
N SER A 53 -51.83 34.74 25.88
CA SER A 53 -51.06 33.75 26.66
C SER A 53 -51.06 32.37 26.00
N GLN A 54 -52.19 31.94 25.44
CA GLN A 54 -52.29 30.66 24.73
C GLN A 54 -51.52 30.67 23.41
N LEU A 55 -51.56 31.78 22.65
CA LEU A 55 -50.79 31.93 21.42
C LEU A 55 -49.28 31.90 21.70
N SER A 56 -48.84 32.65 22.71
CA SER A 56 -47.45 32.68 23.16
C SER A 56 -46.98 31.30 23.63
N SER A 57 -47.82 30.56 24.38
CA SER A 57 -47.54 29.18 24.79
C SER A 57 -47.37 28.24 23.59
N LYS A 58 -48.18 28.40 22.54
CA LYS A 58 -48.03 27.64 21.28
C LYS A 58 -46.72 27.99 20.56
N GLN A 59 -46.38 29.28 20.45
CA GLN A 59 -45.12 29.72 19.83
C GLN A 59 -43.89 29.20 20.59
N LEU A 60 -43.91 29.26 21.93
CA LEU A 60 -42.86 28.68 22.77
C LEU A 60 -42.72 27.18 22.53
N ASN A 61 -43.82 26.44 22.39
CA ASN A 61 -43.77 25.01 22.08
C ASN A 61 -43.16 24.71 20.71
N VAL A 62 -43.49 25.51 19.68
CA VAL A 62 -42.90 25.36 18.33
C VAL A 62 -41.41 25.70 18.37
N LEU A 63 -41.03 26.81 19.01
CA LEU A 63 -39.64 27.24 19.12
C LEU A 63 -38.80 26.24 19.92
N ASN A 64 -39.34 25.69 21.01
CA ASN A 64 -38.68 24.64 21.79
C ASN A 64 -38.49 23.36 20.96
N LYS A 65 -39.47 22.98 20.13
CA LYS A 65 -39.32 21.86 19.18
C LYS A 65 -38.22 22.12 18.15
N GLN A 66 -38.17 23.32 17.56
CA GLN A 66 -37.12 23.70 16.61
C GLN A 66 -35.74 23.70 17.27
N SER A 67 -35.62 24.25 18.48
CA SER A 67 -34.38 24.25 19.26
C SER A 67 -33.90 22.83 19.56
N ARG A 68 -34.80 21.94 20.02
CA ARG A 68 -34.46 20.52 20.25
C ARG A 68 -34.02 19.81 18.97
N HIS A 69 -34.69 20.06 17.86
CA HIS A 69 -34.32 19.46 16.57
C HIS A 69 -32.95 19.94 16.12
N LEU A 70 -32.69 21.25 16.19
CA LEU A 70 -31.41 21.84 15.83
C LEU A 70 -30.28 21.31 16.72
N MET A 71 -30.52 21.21 18.03
CA MET A 71 -29.56 20.61 18.97
C MET A 71 -29.26 19.14 18.64
N ALA A 72 -30.28 18.37 18.25
CA ALA A 72 -30.11 16.98 17.83
C ALA A 72 -29.27 16.86 16.54
N SER A 73 -29.59 17.66 15.52
CA SER A 73 -28.81 17.69 14.26
C SER A 73 -27.36 18.14 14.50
N LEU A 74 -27.14 19.14 15.36
CA LEU A 74 -25.80 19.58 15.71
C LEU A 74 -25.01 18.51 16.47
N SER A 75 -25.66 17.76 17.37
CA SER A 75 -24.99 16.65 18.06
C SER A 75 -24.61 15.53 17.10
N GLU A 76 -25.49 15.18 16.16
CA GLU A 76 -25.24 14.16 15.14
C GLU A 76 -24.07 14.57 14.22
N GLU A 77 -24.05 15.83 13.76
CA GLU A 77 -22.95 16.35 12.95
C GLU A 77 -21.64 16.42 13.73
N SER A 78 -21.69 16.75 15.02
CA SER A 78 -20.51 16.75 15.90
C SER A 78 -19.94 15.34 16.07
N GLU A 79 -20.80 14.33 16.23
CA GLU A 79 -20.41 12.92 16.31
C GLU A 79 -19.81 12.43 15.00
N ALA A 80 -20.44 12.73 13.86
CA ALA A 80 -19.91 12.39 12.54
C ALA A 80 -18.53 13.02 12.29
N ASN A 81 -18.35 14.30 12.64
CA ASN A 81 -17.06 14.97 12.54
C ASN A 81 -15.99 14.36 13.45
N ARG A 82 -16.36 13.94 14.68
CA ARG A 82 -15.44 13.25 15.59
C ARG A 82 -15.02 11.90 15.03
N ALA A 83 -15.97 11.12 14.50
CA ALA A 83 -15.68 9.84 13.87
C ALA A 83 -14.75 9.99 12.66
N LEU A 84 -15.04 10.95 11.77
CA LEU A 84 -14.21 11.22 10.60
C LEU A 84 -12.79 11.67 10.97
N ARG A 85 -12.65 12.50 12.02
CA ARG A 85 -11.33 12.90 12.53
C ARG A 85 -10.57 11.71 13.09
N GLN A 86 -11.24 10.80 13.80
CA GLN A 86 -10.62 9.60 14.32
C GLN A 86 -10.15 8.68 13.18
N GLU A 87 -10.96 8.49 12.15
CA GLU A 87 -10.58 7.73 10.94
C GLU A 87 -9.40 8.37 10.22
N LEU A 88 -9.37 9.70 10.09
CA LEU A 88 -8.26 10.42 9.48
C LEU A 88 -6.96 10.23 10.28
N GLU A 89 -7.01 10.31 11.61
CA GLU A 89 -5.85 10.10 12.46
C GLU A 89 -5.34 8.65 12.40
N GLU A 90 -6.25 7.67 12.33
CA GLU A 90 -5.88 6.26 12.12
C GLU A 90 -5.23 6.05 10.75
N LYS A 91 -5.78 6.63 9.69
CA LYS A 91 -5.20 6.60 8.34
C LYS A 91 -3.84 7.30 8.26
N ARG A 92 -3.67 8.41 8.99
CA ARG A 92 -2.37 9.11 9.10
C ARG A 92 -1.33 8.25 9.82
N ALA A 93 -1.71 7.58 10.90
CA ALA A 93 -0.83 6.65 11.59
C ALA A 93 -0.44 5.46 10.70
N GLU A 94 -1.39 4.93 9.92
CA GLU A 94 -1.13 3.87 8.94
C GLU A 94 -0.12 4.32 7.86
N LEU A 95 -0.31 5.52 7.30
CA LEU A 95 0.62 6.09 6.31
C LEU A 95 2.00 6.40 6.90
N ALA A 96 2.08 6.87 8.14
CA ALA A 96 3.35 7.10 8.83
C ALA A 96 4.12 5.78 9.01
N LEU A 97 3.43 4.70 9.38
CA LEU A 97 4.03 3.37 9.51
C LEU A 97 4.53 2.83 8.16
N LEU A 98 3.75 2.99 7.08
CA LEU A 98 4.17 2.59 5.74
C LEU A 98 5.39 3.38 5.27
N THR A 99 5.43 4.69 5.54
CA THR A 99 6.57 5.55 5.23
C THR A 99 7.83 5.06 5.96
N GLN A 100 7.74 4.76 7.26
CA GLN A 100 8.86 4.21 8.01
C GLN A 100 9.36 2.87 7.43
N ARG A 101 8.46 1.99 7.01
CA ARG A 101 8.86 0.73 6.36
C ARG A 101 9.57 0.95 5.03
N ILE A 102 9.18 1.97 4.27
CA ILE A 102 9.88 2.36 3.04
C ILE A 102 11.27 2.87 3.40
N ASP A 103 11.39 3.74 4.41
CA ASP A 103 12.69 4.25 4.89
C ASP A 103 13.63 3.09 5.29
N ASP A 104 13.12 2.09 5.99
CA ASP A 104 13.88 0.89 6.38
C ASP A 104 14.36 0.10 5.15
N VAL A 105 13.50 -0.04 4.13
CA VAL A 105 13.86 -0.70 2.87
C VAL A 105 14.87 0.12 2.08
N GLU A 106 14.69 1.43 1.97
CA GLU A 106 15.63 2.34 1.31
C GLU A 106 17.00 2.33 2.02
N ALA A 107 17.02 2.23 3.35
CA ALA A 107 18.25 2.13 4.15
C ALA A 107 18.99 0.81 3.89
N VAL A 108 18.28 -0.32 3.91
CA VAL A 108 18.88 -1.63 3.55
C VAL A 108 19.38 -1.63 2.12
N LEU A 109 18.65 -0.95 1.23
CA LEU A 109 19.06 -0.77 -0.15
C LEU A 109 20.05 0.39 -0.33
N GLY A 110 20.55 1.06 0.71
CA GLY A 110 21.48 2.19 0.56
C GLY A 110 21.06 3.24 -0.47
N VAL A 111 19.75 3.44 -0.68
CA VAL A 111 19.17 4.42 -1.63
C VAL A 111 18.80 5.72 -0.92
N ASN A 112 19.12 5.84 0.38
CA ASN A 112 18.94 7.06 1.16
C ASN A 112 19.86 8.17 0.63
N GLY A 113 19.45 8.82 -0.45
CA GLY A 113 20.07 10.04 -0.96
C GLY A 113 19.55 11.26 -0.21
N GLU A 114 20.40 12.28 -0.10
CA GLU A 114 20.09 13.59 0.48
C GLU A 114 18.95 14.32 -0.27
N ASP A 115 18.58 13.84 -1.47
CA ASP A 115 17.48 14.36 -2.31
C ASP A 115 16.08 13.89 -1.87
N GLY A 116 15.98 13.02 -0.85
CA GLY A 116 14.72 12.42 -0.40
C GLY A 116 13.75 13.38 0.31
N GLU A 117 14.24 14.52 0.81
CA GLU A 117 13.43 15.46 1.61
C GLU A 117 12.41 16.25 0.75
N ASP A 118 12.67 16.46 -0.54
CA ASP A 118 11.81 17.24 -1.45
C ASP A 118 10.88 16.36 -2.33
N MET A 119 11.00 15.03 -2.26
CA MET A 119 10.19 14.11 -3.07
C MET A 119 8.84 13.79 -2.43
N SER A 120 7.77 13.81 -3.22
CA SER A 120 6.46 13.30 -2.79
C SER A 120 6.55 11.82 -2.38
N LEU A 121 5.74 11.39 -1.40
CA LEU A 121 5.70 9.99 -0.95
C LEU A 121 5.53 8.99 -2.11
N GLN A 122 4.71 9.33 -3.10
CA GLN A 122 4.51 8.52 -4.30
C GLN A 122 5.82 8.38 -5.11
N ALA A 123 6.53 9.47 -5.35
CA ALA A 123 7.79 9.45 -6.09
C ALA A 123 8.90 8.66 -5.35
N ARG A 124 8.91 8.72 -4.02
CA ARG A 124 9.82 7.92 -3.18
C ARG A 124 9.54 6.43 -3.31
N VAL A 125 8.27 6.03 -3.20
CA VAL A 125 7.83 4.63 -3.42
C VAL A 125 8.24 4.15 -4.81
N ASP A 126 8.00 4.95 -5.85
CA ASP A 126 8.33 4.59 -7.23
C ASP A 126 9.84 4.43 -7.43
N SER A 127 10.65 5.34 -6.87
CA SER A 127 12.12 5.27 -6.90
C SER A 127 12.64 4.04 -6.14
N ALA A 128 12.15 3.79 -4.93
CA ALA A 128 12.51 2.63 -4.12
C ALA A 128 12.11 1.31 -4.81
N ALA A 129 10.93 1.28 -5.44
CA ALA A 129 10.46 0.13 -6.21
C ALA A 129 11.35 -0.15 -7.43
N VAL A 130 11.75 0.88 -8.19
CA VAL A 130 12.67 0.71 -9.33
C VAL A 130 14.05 0.26 -8.83
N SER A 131 14.61 0.92 -7.82
CA SER A 131 15.94 0.59 -7.29
C SER A 131 16.00 -0.84 -6.71
N SER A 132 14.99 -1.23 -5.93
CA SER A 132 14.88 -2.60 -5.40
C SER A 132 14.75 -3.63 -6.50
N ALA A 133 13.94 -3.38 -7.53
CA ALA A 133 13.78 -4.26 -8.67
C ALA A 133 15.06 -4.37 -9.52
N VAL A 134 15.80 -3.27 -9.73
CA VAL A 134 17.10 -3.27 -10.40
C VAL A 134 18.09 -4.14 -9.63
N ARG A 135 18.21 -3.94 -8.31
CA ARG A 135 19.09 -4.73 -7.45
C ARG A 135 18.74 -6.21 -7.47
N ALA A 136 17.46 -6.55 -7.34
CA ALA A 136 16.99 -7.93 -7.42
C ALA A 136 17.32 -8.57 -8.78
N THR A 137 17.13 -7.82 -9.87
CA THR A 137 17.47 -8.26 -11.22
C THR A 137 18.97 -8.54 -11.37
N LEU A 138 19.82 -7.63 -10.87
CA LEU A 138 21.26 -7.80 -10.87
C LEU A 138 21.70 -9.06 -10.11
N PHE A 139 21.22 -9.26 -8.88
CA PHE A 139 21.55 -10.44 -8.08
C PHE A 139 20.94 -11.75 -8.61
N ARG A 140 19.93 -11.69 -9.48
CA ARG A 140 19.36 -12.86 -10.14
C ARG A 140 20.15 -13.23 -11.40
N LEU A 141 20.58 -12.25 -12.18
CA LEU A 141 21.12 -12.44 -13.53
C LEU A 141 22.66 -12.45 -13.61
N ILE A 142 23.34 -11.83 -12.65
CA ILE A 142 24.81 -11.76 -12.60
C ILE A 142 25.32 -12.73 -11.51
N PRO A 143 26.32 -13.58 -11.79
CA PRO A 143 26.85 -14.53 -10.81
C PRO A 143 27.22 -13.86 -9.49
N ASN A 144 26.71 -14.36 -8.37
CA ASN A 144 27.05 -13.84 -7.05
C ASN A 144 26.88 -14.88 -5.94
N GLY A 145 27.62 -14.71 -4.85
CA GLY A 145 27.67 -15.66 -3.75
C GLY A 145 28.54 -16.89 -4.06
N SER A 146 28.74 -17.73 -3.04
CA SER A 146 29.54 -18.96 -3.20
C SER A 146 28.74 -20.06 -3.91
N PRO A 147 29.29 -20.71 -4.95
CA PRO A 147 28.64 -21.85 -5.60
C PRO A 147 28.69 -23.13 -4.76
N THR A 148 29.46 -23.14 -3.68
CA THR A 148 29.55 -24.26 -2.73
C THR A 148 29.64 -23.68 -1.31
N PRO A 149 28.50 -23.33 -0.69
CA PRO A 149 28.45 -22.79 0.67
C PRO A 149 29.20 -23.67 1.68
N ASP A 150 29.66 -23.07 2.77
CA ASP A 150 30.37 -23.74 3.89
C ASP A 150 31.71 -24.41 3.53
N THR A 151 32.32 -24.02 2.40
CA THR A 151 33.64 -24.50 2.02
C THR A 151 34.69 -23.41 2.10
N ARG A 152 35.93 -23.81 2.38
CA ARG A 152 37.05 -22.87 2.53
C ARG A 152 37.68 -22.61 1.17
N MET A 153 37.83 -21.33 0.82
CA MET A 153 38.66 -20.92 -0.32
C MET A 153 40.12 -21.32 -0.05
N SER A 154 40.65 -22.24 -0.85
CA SER A 154 42.01 -22.76 -0.73
C SER A 154 43.01 -22.08 -1.66
N SER A 155 42.56 -21.53 -2.79
CA SER A 155 43.42 -20.80 -3.71
C SER A 155 42.73 -19.59 -4.34
N ARG A 156 43.52 -18.56 -4.64
CA ARG A 156 43.07 -17.28 -5.19
C ARG A 156 43.34 -17.20 -6.70
N TYR A 157 42.58 -16.32 -7.36
CA TYR A 157 42.80 -15.90 -8.74
C TYR A 157 44.13 -15.15 -8.88
N GLY A 158 44.83 -15.32 -10.00
CA GLY A 158 46.08 -14.60 -10.31
C GLY A 158 47.32 -15.48 -10.47
N SER A 159 48.49 -14.85 -10.64
CA SER A 159 49.77 -15.55 -10.84
C SER A 159 50.22 -16.29 -9.59
N ARG A 160 50.45 -17.60 -9.71
CA ARG A 160 50.97 -18.44 -8.63
C ARG A 160 51.83 -19.59 -9.16
N VAL A 161 52.59 -20.24 -8.28
CA VAL A 161 53.26 -21.51 -8.61
C VAL A 161 52.20 -22.61 -8.67
N HIS A 162 52.11 -23.30 -9.81
CA HIS A 162 51.14 -24.35 -10.03
C HIS A 162 51.52 -25.59 -9.20
N PRO A 163 50.62 -26.10 -8.33
CA PRO A 163 50.98 -27.09 -7.31
C PRO A 163 51.41 -28.44 -7.88
N VAL A 164 50.94 -28.80 -9.08
CA VAL A 164 51.30 -30.07 -9.74
C VAL A 164 52.56 -29.94 -10.58
N THR A 165 52.78 -28.80 -11.23
CA THR A 165 53.82 -28.67 -12.27
C THR A 165 55.04 -27.88 -11.80
N GLY A 166 54.95 -27.20 -10.65
CA GLY A 166 56.02 -26.38 -10.09
C GLY A 166 56.33 -25.10 -10.87
N LYS A 167 55.61 -24.83 -11.96
CA LYS A 167 55.82 -23.66 -12.82
C LYS A 167 54.92 -22.51 -12.42
N GLN A 168 55.40 -21.27 -12.59
CA GLN A 168 54.54 -20.10 -12.45
C GLN A 168 53.47 -20.13 -13.54
N LYS A 169 52.20 -20.13 -13.14
CA LYS A 169 51.04 -20.16 -14.04
C LYS A 169 49.98 -19.21 -13.52
N PHE A 170 49.27 -18.55 -14.44
CA PHE A 170 48.12 -17.75 -14.08
C PHE A 170 46.93 -18.65 -13.74
N HIS A 171 46.35 -18.44 -12.56
CA HIS A 171 45.17 -19.14 -12.10
C HIS A 171 43.92 -18.35 -12.48
N HIS A 172 43.12 -18.91 -13.39
CA HIS A 172 41.97 -18.24 -13.99
C HIS A 172 40.70 -18.25 -13.13
N GLY A 173 40.76 -18.84 -11.93
CA GLY A 173 39.61 -19.02 -11.07
C GLY A 173 39.94 -19.00 -9.57
N LEU A 174 39.02 -19.54 -8.79
CA LEU A 174 39.16 -19.83 -7.36
C LEU A 174 39.08 -21.33 -7.13
N ASP A 175 39.86 -21.81 -6.17
CA ASP A 175 39.76 -23.20 -5.71
C ASP A 175 39.08 -23.21 -4.33
N PHE A 176 38.02 -23.99 -4.18
CA PHE A 176 37.33 -24.25 -2.92
C PHE A 176 37.66 -25.65 -2.44
N SER A 177 38.32 -25.77 -1.28
CA SER A 177 38.60 -27.07 -0.69
C SER A 177 37.30 -27.65 -0.14
N ALA A 178 36.88 -28.77 -0.71
CA ALA A 178 35.60 -29.41 -0.45
C ALA A 178 35.77 -30.93 -0.49
N ARG A 179 35.03 -31.65 0.36
CA ARG A 179 35.00 -33.12 0.30
C ARG A 179 34.39 -33.56 -1.03
N ILE A 180 34.75 -34.74 -1.54
CA ILE A 180 34.06 -35.31 -2.70
C ILE A 180 32.57 -35.48 -2.35
N GLY A 181 31.68 -35.06 -3.24
CA GLY A 181 30.24 -35.12 -2.99
C GLY A 181 29.64 -33.88 -2.33
N THR A 182 30.40 -32.79 -2.14
CA THR A 182 29.81 -31.51 -1.70
C THR A 182 28.93 -30.93 -2.83
N PRO A 183 27.70 -30.45 -2.55
CA PRO A 183 26.83 -29.86 -3.55
C PRO A 183 27.40 -28.60 -4.21
N ILE A 184 27.14 -28.43 -5.51
CA ILE A 184 27.51 -27.25 -6.29
C ILE A 184 26.22 -26.62 -6.85
N TYR A 185 26.02 -25.32 -6.61
CA TYR A 185 24.83 -24.58 -6.97
C TYR A 185 25.10 -23.49 -8.01
N ALA A 186 24.06 -23.14 -8.78
CA ALA A 186 24.11 -22.05 -9.74
C ALA A 186 24.19 -20.68 -9.04
N PRO A 187 25.17 -19.82 -9.35
CA PRO A 187 25.37 -18.52 -8.73
C PRO A 187 24.44 -17.44 -9.31
N ALA A 188 23.81 -17.70 -10.44
CA ALA A 188 22.82 -16.86 -11.11
C ALA A 188 22.02 -17.71 -12.08
N ASP A 189 20.91 -17.17 -12.56
CA ASP A 189 20.12 -17.78 -13.62
C ASP A 189 20.94 -17.95 -14.90
N GLY A 190 20.67 -19.00 -15.65
CA GLY A 190 21.32 -19.20 -16.94
C GLY A 190 20.91 -20.48 -17.63
N ILE A 191 21.67 -20.80 -18.67
CA ILE A 191 21.54 -22.03 -19.44
C ILE A 191 22.84 -22.83 -19.37
N VAL A 192 22.72 -24.15 -19.24
CA VAL A 192 23.85 -25.07 -19.23
C VAL A 192 24.42 -25.16 -20.65
N GLU A 193 25.50 -24.44 -20.90
CA GLU A 193 26.13 -24.35 -22.21
C GLU A 193 26.96 -25.61 -22.53
N VAL A 194 27.69 -26.09 -21.52
CA VAL A 194 28.61 -27.23 -21.64
C VAL A 194 28.45 -28.16 -20.44
N VAL A 195 28.35 -29.46 -20.72
CA VAL A 195 28.59 -30.55 -19.76
C VAL A 195 29.57 -31.50 -20.42
N ARG A 196 30.72 -31.73 -19.79
CA ARG A 196 31.78 -32.55 -20.37
C ARG A 196 32.42 -33.44 -19.32
N SER A 197 32.36 -34.76 -19.54
CA SER A 197 33.13 -35.73 -18.76
C SER A 197 34.59 -35.77 -19.20
N GLY A 198 35.52 -36.02 -18.29
CA GLY A 198 36.92 -36.25 -18.66
C GLY A 198 37.86 -36.43 -17.47
N ASN A 199 39.04 -36.99 -17.74
CA ASN A 199 40.06 -37.29 -16.72
C ASN A 199 41.37 -36.50 -16.91
N LYS A 200 41.38 -35.49 -17.79
CA LYS A 200 42.54 -34.61 -18.04
C LYS A 200 42.16 -33.14 -17.82
N GLY A 201 43.15 -32.29 -17.49
CA GLY A 201 42.95 -30.85 -17.31
C GLY A 201 41.85 -30.55 -16.29
N TYR A 202 40.79 -29.85 -16.70
CA TYR A 202 39.62 -29.53 -15.86
C TYR A 202 38.82 -30.75 -15.39
N GLY A 203 39.07 -31.95 -15.91
CA GLY A 203 38.32 -33.14 -15.55
C GLY A 203 36.86 -33.07 -16.03
N ASN A 204 35.94 -33.49 -15.17
CA ASN A 204 34.51 -33.30 -15.33
C ASN A 204 34.15 -31.82 -15.14
N PHE A 205 33.41 -31.29 -16.10
CA PHE A 205 33.26 -29.85 -16.29
C PHE A 205 31.83 -29.45 -16.64
N ILE A 206 31.35 -28.37 -16.02
CA ILE A 206 30.14 -27.65 -16.42
C ILE A 206 30.49 -26.19 -16.73
N ARG A 207 29.85 -25.61 -17.75
CA ARG A 207 29.80 -24.15 -17.95
C ARG A 207 28.36 -23.70 -18.11
N LEU A 208 27.99 -22.68 -17.35
CA LEU A 208 26.75 -21.96 -17.48
C LEU A 208 26.98 -20.67 -18.26
N ASN A 209 26.05 -20.37 -19.16
CA ASN A 209 25.93 -19.08 -19.82
C ASN A 209 24.81 -18.29 -19.13
N HIS A 210 25.16 -17.13 -18.61
CA HIS A 210 24.26 -16.22 -17.90
C HIS A 210 23.88 -15.04 -18.79
N SER A 211 23.13 -14.09 -18.23
CA SER A 211 22.77 -12.87 -18.94
C SER A 211 24.01 -11.99 -19.18
N PHE A 212 23.89 -11.09 -20.16
CA PHE A 212 24.85 -10.00 -20.41
C PHE A 212 26.29 -10.47 -20.72
N GLY A 213 26.47 -11.72 -21.17
CA GLY A 213 27.78 -12.26 -21.55
C GLY A 213 28.61 -12.78 -20.39
N PHE A 214 28.04 -12.93 -19.19
CA PHE A 214 28.68 -13.62 -18.08
C PHE A 214 28.62 -15.14 -18.26
N THR A 215 29.69 -15.83 -17.89
CA THR A 215 29.71 -17.30 -17.79
C THR A 215 30.35 -17.71 -16.47
N SER A 216 29.87 -18.83 -15.91
CA SER A 216 30.48 -19.47 -14.75
C SER A 216 30.83 -20.91 -15.08
N SER A 217 31.96 -21.40 -14.57
CA SER A 217 32.40 -22.76 -14.87
C SER A 217 32.92 -23.50 -13.64
N TYR A 218 32.74 -24.82 -13.66
CA TYR A 218 32.90 -25.73 -12.53
C TYR A 218 33.71 -26.92 -13.01
N SER A 219 34.83 -27.19 -12.34
CA SER A 219 35.77 -28.24 -12.74
C SER A 219 36.05 -29.21 -11.60
N HIS A 220 36.73 -30.31 -11.94
CA HIS A 220 37.09 -31.38 -11.02
C HIS A 220 35.89 -32.09 -10.36
N MET A 221 34.70 -31.99 -10.98
CA MET A 221 33.46 -32.54 -10.42
C MET A 221 33.49 -34.08 -10.34
N SER A 222 32.68 -34.66 -9.45
CA SER A 222 32.47 -36.12 -9.38
C SER A 222 31.26 -36.58 -10.19
N LYS A 223 30.17 -35.81 -10.14
CA LYS A 223 28.90 -36.15 -10.79
C LYS A 223 28.16 -34.88 -11.23
N PHE A 224 27.42 -34.99 -12.33
CA PHE A 224 26.53 -33.95 -12.84
C PHE A 224 25.08 -34.22 -12.43
N ASN A 225 24.33 -33.16 -12.16
CA ASN A 225 22.87 -33.20 -11.94
C ASN A 225 22.09 -32.57 -13.11
N VAL A 226 22.79 -31.92 -14.04
CA VAL A 226 22.20 -31.21 -15.19
C VAL A 226 22.80 -31.69 -16.51
N LYS A 227 22.12 -31.38 -17.61
CA LYS A 227 22.53 -31.67 -18.99
C LYS A 227 22.63 -30.37 -19.79
N ARG A 228 23.41 -30.40 -20.88
CA ARG A 228 23.50 -29.30 -21.84
C ARG A 228 22.10 -28.90 -22.33
N GLY A 229 21.83 -27.59 -22.35
CA GLY A 229 20.54 -27.02 -22.74
C GLY A 229 19.52 -26.89 -21.61
N ASN A 230 19.79 -27.36 -20.39
CA ASN A 230 18.91 -27.10 -19.26
C ASN A 230 18.96 -25.62 -18.85
N TYR A 231 17.80 -25.04 -18.58
CA TYR A 231 17.68 -23.78 -17.86
C TYR A 231 17.85 -24.05 -16.37
N VAL A 232 18.58 -23.18 -15.69
CA VAL A 232 18.80 -23.24 -14.25
C VAL A 232 18.52 -21.87 -13.64
N ASN A 233 17.86 -21.87 -12.48
CA ASN A 233 17.72 -20.70 -11.65
C ASN A 233 18.90 -20.60 -10.68
N LYS A 234 19.18 -19.40 -10.18
CA LYS A 234 20.08 -19.20 -9.04
C LYS A 234 19.70 -20.15 -7.89
N GLY A 235 20.69 -20.86 -7.35
CA GLY A 235 20.51 -21.83 -6.26
C GLY A 235 20.22 -23.26 -6.71
N ASP A 236 19.99 -23.50 -8.01
CA ASP A 236 19.75 -24.87 -8.50
C ASP A 236 20.99 -25.75 -8.37
N LEU A 237 20.78 -27.02 -8.00
CA LEU A 237 21.85 -28.01 -7.88
C LEU A 237 22.39 -28.43 -9.25
N LEU A 238 23.65 -28.11 -9.52
CA LEU A 238 24.35 -28.44 -10.76
C LEU A 238 25.03 -29.80 -10.73
N GLY A 239 25.46 -30.23 -9.54
CA GLY A 239 26.19 -31.48 -9.35
C GLY A 239 26.99 -31.46 -8.06
N TRP A 240 28.07 -32.24 -8.03
CA TRP A 240 28.86 -32.42 -6.83
C TRP A 240 30.36 -32.31 -7.10
N THR A 241 31.08 -31.75 -6.12
CA THR A 241 32.53 -31.63 -6.12
C THR A 241 33.20 -33.00 -6.19
N GLY A 242 34.44 -33.04 -6.67
CA GLY A 242 35.18 -34.28 -6.85
C GLY A 242 36.68 -34.06 -6.80
N ASN A 243 37.38 -34.93 -7.53
CA ASN A 243 38.83 -34.87 -7.70
C ASN A 243 39.25 -35.35 -9.10
N SER A 244 38.38 -35.15 -10.11
CA SER A 244 38.65 -35.60 -11.48
C SER A 244 39.63 -34.67 -12.20
N GLY A 245 40.30 -35.16 -13.25
CA GLY A 245 41.24 -34.34 -14.01
C GLY A 245 42.58 -34.11 -13.31
N LEU A 246 43.21 -32.98 -13.62
CA LEU A 246 44.48 -32.57 -13.05
C LEU A 246 44.25 -31.85 -11.71
N SER A 247 44.16 -32.62 -10.63
CA SER A 247 43.90 -32.13 -9.28
C SER A 247 44.83 -32.80 -8.26
N THR A 248 45.30 -32.06 -7.27
CA THR A 248 46.12 -32.58 -6.16
C THR A 248 45.31 -33.16 -5.02
N GLY A 249 44.01 -32.86 -4.95
CA GLY A 249 43.11 -33.31 -3.88
C GLY A 249 41.71 -32.73 -4.04
N PRO A 250 40.72 -33.24 -3.29
CA PRO A 250 39.32 -32.83 -3.46
C PRO A 250 39.09 -31.32 -3.33
N HIS A 251 38.59 -30.71 -4.41
CA HIS A 251 38.25 -29.29 -4.47
C HIS A 251 37.31 -29.01 -5.64
N LEU A 252 36.68 -27.82 -5.62
CA LEU A 252 36.03 -27.22 -6.77
C LEU A 252 36.93 -26.14 -7.35
N HIS A 253 37.24 -26.22 -8.63
CA HIS A 253 37.81 -25.09 -9.36
C HIS A 253 36.68 -24.33 -10.08
N TYR A 254 36.56 -23.05 -9.75
CA TYR A 254 35.45 -22.16 -10.15
C TYR A 254 35.98 -20.93 -10.90
N GLU A 255 35.48 -20.68 -12.10
CA GLU A 255 35.83 -19.49 -12.88
C GLU A 255 34.58 -18.66 -13.20
N ILE A 256 34.77 -17.33 -13.28
CA ILE A 256 33.81 -16.40 -13.86
C ILE A 256 34.48 -15.70 -15.03
N ARG A 257 33.76 -15.57 -16.15
CA ARG A 257 34.22 -14.84 -17.32
C ARG A 257 33.16 -13.87 -17.81
N PHE A 258 33.60 -12.80 -18.45
CA PHE A 258 32.76 -11.86 -19.18
C PHE A 258 33.27 -11.75 -20.61
N LEU A 259 32.43 -12.09 -21.58
CA LEU A 259 32.80 -12.16 -23.01
C LEU A 259 34.12 -12.96 -23.21
N ASP A 260 34.16 -14.16 -22.64
CA ASP A 260 35.31 -15.08 -22.58
C ASP A 260 36.59 -14.58 -21.86
N ARG A 261 36.62 -13.34 -21.38
CA ARG A 261 37.72 -12.82 -20.56
C ARG A 261 37.55 -13.24 -19.10
N THR A 262 38.61 -13.78 -18.50
CA THR A 262 38.59 -14.20 -17.09
C THR A 262 38.52 -13.00 -16.14
N LEU A 263 37.56 -13.06 -15.22
CA LEU A 263 37.37 -12.09 -14.13
C LEU A 263 37.87 -12.68 -12.82
N ASN A 264 38.05 -11.85 -11.80
CA ASN A 264 38.39 -12.34 -10.47
C ASN A 264 37.11 -12.85 -9.77
N PRO A 265 36.89 -14.18 -9.61
CA PRO A 265 35.61 -14.66 -9.10
C PRO A 265 35.35 -14.28 -7.64
N ARG A 266 36.40 -13.88 -6.91
CA ARG A 266 36.29 -13.48 -5.50
C ARG A 266 35.35 -12.28 -5.33
N LEU A 267 35.43 -11.31 -6.24
CA LEU A 267 34.61 -10.10 -6.19
C LEU A 267 33.11 -10.43 -6.28
N PHE A 268 32.75 -11.44 -7.06
CA PHE A 268 31.38 -11.91 -7.23
C PHE A 268 30.93 -12.79 -6.06
N VAL A 269 31.82 -13.65 -5.54
CA VAL A 269 31.52 -14.53 -4.40
C VAL A 269 31.28 -13.73 -3.12
N GLU A 270 32.02 -12.64 -2.92
CA GLU A 270 31.88 -11.74 -1.76
C GLU A 270 30.81 -10.66 -1.96
N TRP A 271 30.21 -10.57 -3.15
CA TRP A 271 29.17 -9.58 -3.45
C TRP A 271 27.82 -9.99 -2.87
N THR A 272 27.28 -9.11 -2.05
CA THR A 272 26.08 -9.26 -1.22
C THR A 272 25.28 -7.96 -1.24
N PRO A 273 24.00 -7.97 -0.84
CA PRO A 273 23.20 -6.75 -0.74
C PRO A 273 23.86 -5.65 0.12
N ASP A 274 24.53 -6.03 1.22
CA ASP A 274 25.15 -5.09 2.16
C ASP A 274 26.39 -4.36 1.59
N ASN A 275 27.04 -4.94 0.58
CA ASN A 275 28.23 -4.38 -0.06
C ASN A 275 28.03 -4.21 -1.58
N PHE A 276 26.83 -3.82 -1.97
CA PHE A 276 26.38 -3.75 -3.35
C PHE A 276 27.35 -3.02 -4.30
N GLU A 277 27.91 -1.88 -3.88
CA GLU A 277 28.82 -1.08 -4.72
C GLU A 277 30.18 -1.73 -4.97
N SER A 278 30.60 -2.64 -4.09
CA SER A 278 31.97 -3.15 -4.08
C SER A 278 32.38 -3.92 -5.34
N LEU A 279 31.43 -4.53 -6.05
CA LEU A 279 31.69 -5.21 -7.31
C LEU A 279 32.03 -4.20 -8.43
N PHE A 280 31.27 -3.12 -8.51
CA PHE A 280 31.41 -2.10 -9.57
C PHE A 280 32.69 -1.28 -9.40
N GLU A 281 33.08 -1.02 -8.15
CA GLU A 281 34.34 -0.31 -7.83
C GLU A 281 35.58 -1.14 -8.16
N LYS A 282 35.54 -2.46 -7.90
CA LYS A 282 36.73 -3.33 -7.92
C LYS A 282 36.93 -4.07 -9.24
N GLU A 283 35.86 -4.38 -9.99
CA GLU A 283 35.97 -5.10 -11.27
C GLU A 283 35.84 -4.13 -12.45
N ASN A 284 36.98 -3.66 -12.97
CA ASN A 284 37.02 -2.65 -14.03
C ASN A 284 36.99 -3.21 -15.47
N LYS A 285 36.94 -4.54 -15.65
CA LYS A 285 36.92 -5.15 -17.00
C LYS A 285 35.54 -5.13 -17.65
N VAL A 286 34.49 -4.84 -16.88
CA VAL A 286 33.10 -4.78 -17.34
C VAL A 286 32.70 -3.31 -17.46
N GLN A 287 31.98 -2.96 -18.53
CA GLN A 287 31.44 -1.61 -18.71
C GLN A 287 30.16 -1.42 -17.89
N TRP A 288 30.32 -1.30 -16.57
CA TRP A 288 29.19 -1.30 -15.62
C TRP A 288 28.19 -0.17 -15.87
N ALA A 289 28.64 1.05 -16.19
CA ALA A 289 27.75 2.18 -16.44
C ALA A 289 26.72 1.87 -17.53
N SER A 290 27.17 1.40 -18.69
CA SER A 290 26.29 1.05 -19.80
C SER A 290 25.37 -0.15 -19.48
N LEU A 291 25.88 -1.14 -18.75
CA LEU A 291 25.09 -2.29 -18.34
C LEU A 291 23.98 -1.90 -17.35
N LEU A 292 24.32 -1.09 -16.34
CA LEU A 292 23.38 -0.58 -15.33
C LEU A 292 22.32 0.32 -15.97
N GLU A 293 22.71 1.20 -16.91
CA GLU A 293 21.76 2.03 -17.66
C GLU A 293 20.74 1.18 -18.42
N MET A 294 21.20 0.15 -19.15
CA MET A 294 20.32 -0.76 -19.87
C MET A 294 19.37 -1.53 -18.93
N ILE A 295 19.88 -2.04 -17.79
CA ILE A 295 19.06 -2.75 -16.79
C ILE A 295 18.05 -1.79 -16.14
N ASN A 296 18.47 -0.58 -15.79
CA ASN A 296 17.60 0.45 -15.24
C ASN A 296 16.45 0.78 -16.20
N ASN A 297 16.75 0.96 -17.49
CA ASN A 297 15.75 1.20 -18.51
C ASN A 297 14.77 0.02 -18.65
N MET A 298 15.28 -1.22 -18.65
CA MET A 298 14.45 -2.43 -18.72
C MET A 298 13.50 -2.54 -17.52
N VAL A 299 14.01 -2.35 -16.31
CA VAL A 299 13.22 -2.46 -15.08
C VAL A 299 12.24 -1.30 -14.95
N SER A 300 12.65 -0.08 -15.26
CA SER A 300 11.77 1.10 -15.24
C SER A 300 10.57 0.92 -16.18
N MET A 301 10.80 0.40 -17.38
CA MET A 301 9.72 0.05 -18.32
C MET A 301 8.76 -0.99 -17.73
N GLN A 302 9.28 -2.02 -17.06
CA GLN A 302 8.45 -3.07 -16.46
C GLN A 302 7.60 -2.54 -15.30
N VAL A 303 8.19 -1.70 -14.44
CA VAL A 303 7.47 -1.05 -13.33
C VAL A 303 6.35 -0.15 -13.87
N GLN A 304 6.64 0.67 -14.88
CA GLN A 304 5.64 1.53 -15.53
C GLN A 304 4.47 0.72 -16.10
N LEU A 305 4.75 -0.39 -16.79
CA LEU A 305 3.70 -1.27 -17.34
C LEU A 305 2.80 -1.85 -16.23
N THR A 306 3.35 -2.16 -15.06
CA THR A 306 2.57 -2.66 -13.93
C THR A 306 1.76 -1.59 -13.19
N GLN A 307 2.15 -0.31 -13.29
CA GLN A 307 1.49 0.82 -12.65
C GLN A 307 0.37 1.44 -13.51
N THR A 308 0.32 1.14 -14.82
CA THR A 308 -0.83 1.54 -15.65
C THR A 308 -2.12 0.87 -15.15
N PRO A 309 -3.22 1.62 -14.92
CA PRO A 309 -4.50 1.02 -14.57
C PRO A 309 -4.88 -0.01 -15.62
N ARG A 310 -5.12 -1.25 -15.22
CA ARG A 310 -5.67 -2.25 -16.14
C ARG A 310 -7.07 -1.83 -16.54
N TYR A 311 -7.19 -1.12 -17.67
CA TYR A 311 -8.41 -1.21 -18.46
C TYR A 311 -8.55 -2.69 -18.79
N ASN A 312 -9.66 -3.28 -18.35
CA ASN A 312 -9.93 -4.69 -18.50
C ASN A 312 -10.93 -4.84 -19.66
N PRO A 313 -10.53 -4.66 -20.94
CA PRO A 313 -11.40 -5.06 -22.02
C PRO A 313 -11.51 -6.57 -21.90
N THR A 314 -12.72 -7.07 -21.71
CA THR A 314 -13.03 -8.49 -21.81
C THR A 314 -12.32 -9.05 -23.04
N LEU A 315 -11.36 -9.96 -22.83
CA LEU A 315 -10.63 -10.59 -23.93
C LEU A 315 -11.64 -11.34 -24.80
N GLN A 316 -11.91 -10.82 -25.99
CA GLN A 316 -12.63 -11.55 -27.01
C GLN A 316 -11.70 -12.66 -27.51
N THR A 317 -11.97 -13.88 -27.07
CA THR A 317 -11.34 -15.08 -27.63
C THR A 317 -12.16 -15.57 -28.82
N ALA A 318 -11.55 -16.35 -29.72
CA ALA A 318 -12.25 -16.94 -30.87
C ALA A 318 -13.47 -17.79 -30.47
N ASN A 319 -13.51 -18.30 -29.24
CA ASN A 319 -14.65 -19.03 -28.69
C ASN A 319 -15.82 -18.10 -28.30
N ASN A 320 -15.53 -16.88 -27.86
CA ASN A 320 -16.57 -15.89 -27.47
C ASN A 320 -17.23 -15.21 -28.68
N LEU A 321 -16.66 -15.36 -29.90
CA LEU A 321 -17.26 -14.91 -31.15
C LEU A 321 -18.33 -15.88 -31.68
N ALA A 322 -18.24 -17.17 -31.34
CA ALA A 322 -19.17 -18.19 -31.80
C ALA A 322 -20.52 -18.17 -31.04
N GLU A 323 -20.52 -17.74 -29.77
CA GLU A 323 -21.75 -17.68 -28.97
C GLU A 323 -22.63 -16.46 -29.31
N GLN A 324 -22.05 -15.34 -29.76
CA GLN A 324 -22.83 -14.17 -30.19
C GLN A 324 -23.51 -14.33 -31.56
N HIS A 325 -23.17 -15.35 -32.34
CA HIS A 325 -23.81 -15.64 -33.62
C HIS A 325 -24.88 -16.73 -33.56
N SER A 326 -25.11 -17.37 -32.41
CA SER A 326 -26.18 -18.38 -32.28
C SER A 326 -27.54 -17.84 -31.81
N ASP A 327 -27.60 -16.58 -31.34
CA ASP A 327 -28.81 -15.98 -30.76
C ASP A 327 -29.48 -14.93 -31.67
N GLY A 328 -29.12 -14.92 -32.96
CA GLY A 328 -29.50 -13.89 -33.93
C GLY A 328 -30.48 -14.32 -35.03
N ASP A 329 -31.14 -15.47 -34.94
CA ASP A 329 -32.00 -15.97 -36.03
C ASP A 329 -33.42 -16.35 -35.54
N GLN A 330 -34.15 -15.35 -35.05
CA GLN A 330 -35.60 -15.38 -34.85
C GLN A 330 -36.18 -14.01 -35.26
N VAL A 331 -36.15 -13.67 -36.55
CA VAL A 331 -36.93 -12.55 -37.09
C VAL A 331 -37.76 -13.00 -38.28
N GLN A 332 -39.05 -13.21 -37.98
CA GLN A 332 -40.25 -13.05 -38.80
C GLN A 332 -40.10 -13.12 -40.33
N VAL A 333 -40.59 -14.23 -40.91
CA VAL A 333 -41.11 -14.24 -42.28
C VAL A 333 -42.58 -13.82 -42.22
N SER A 334 -42.86 -12.54 -42.43
CA SER A 334 -44.16 -12.13 -42.98
C SER A 334 -44.05 -12.15 -44.51
N LYS A 335 -44.92 -12.92 -45.15
CA LYS A 335 -45.19 -12.80 -46.59
C LYS A 335 -46.65 -12.45 -46.77
N LEU A 336 -46.84 -11.34 -47.49
CA LEU A 336 -48.03 -10.97 -48.24
C LEU A 336 -48.44 -12.06 -49.23
#